data_AF-A0A935CA11-F1
#
_entry.id   AF-A0A935CA11-F1
#
_cell.length_a   1.000
_cell.length_b   1.000
_cell.length_c   1.000
_cell.angle_alpha   90.00
_cell.angle_beta   90.00
_cell.angle_gamma   90.00
#
_symmetry.space_group_name_H-M   'P 1'
#
loop_
_entity.id
_entity.type
_entity.pdbx_description
1 polymer ?
#
loop_
_entity_poly.entity_id
_entity_poly.type
_entity_poly.pdbx_seq_one_letter_code
_entity_poly.pdbx_strand_id
1 'polypeptide(L)'
;MADWAFVQTHPSQELAQLHFFSMKKVEADRVVEFIITVKEYAERNQQFMKFYAESDKKVNQKTAPFTPFGWGETLASALADCMTEINRYPYEGEFIKVE
;
A
#
# COMPACT_ATOMS: atom_id res chain seq x y z
N MET A 1 -16.59 -15.79 -2.13
CA MET A 1 -16.42 -14.57 -2.95
C MET A 1 -17.31 -13.51 -2.34
N ALA A 2 -16.81 -12.29 -2.14
CA ALA A 2 -17.59 -11.24 -1.51
C ALA A 2 -18.66 -10.70 -2.48
N ASP A 3 -19.83 -10.34 -1.97
CA ASP A 3 -21.02 -9.98 -2.76
C ASP A 3 -20.77 -8.80 -3.73
N TRP A 4 -19.95 -7.85 -3.32
CA TRP A 4 -19.55 -6.70 -4.14
C TRP A 4 -18.81 -7.10 -5.43
N ALA A 5 -18.17 -8.28 -5.48
CA ALA A 5 -17.41 -8.70 -6.64
C ALA A 5 -18.32 -8.97 -7.86
N PHE A 6 -19.58 -9.36 -7.65
CA PHE A 6 -20.54 -9.60 -8.73
C PHE A 6 -21.05 -8.32 -9.40
N VAL A 7 -20.75 -7.15 -8.84
CA VAL A 7 -21.07 -5.85 -9.46
C VAL A 7 -20.21 -5.60 -10.69
N GLN A 8 -19.04 -6.23 -10.80
CA GLN A 8 -18.17 -6.09 -11.95
C GLN A 8 -18.81 -6.72 -13.20
N THR A 9 -19.02 -5.91 -14.23
CA THR A 9 -19.63 -6.36 -15.49
C THR A 9 -18.61 -6.67 -16.58
N HIS A 10 -17.38 -6.15 -16.45
CA HIS A 10 -16.29 -6.42 -17.39
C HIS A 10 -14.91 -6.47 -16.70
N PRO A 11 -14.04 -7.46 -16.99
CA PRO A 11 -12.72 -7.61 -16.35
C PRO A 11 -11.82 -6.36 -16.43
N SER A 12 -11.92 -5.61 -17.53
CA SER A 12 -11.14 -4.37 -17.75
C SER A 12 -11.48 -3.21 -16.81
N GLN A 13 -12.55 -3.31 -16.03
CA GLN A 13 -12.88 -2.32 -15.00
C GLN A 13 -11.93 -2.39 -13.80
N GLU A 14 -11.27 -3.54 -13.58
CA GLU A 14 -10.42 -3.81 -12.41
C GLU A 14 -11.08 -3.34 -11.10
N LEU A 15 -12.36 -3.70 -10.90
CA LEU A 15 -13.10 -3.31 -9.71
C LEU A 15 -12.37 -3.81 -8.47
N ALA A 16 -12.08 -2.92 -7.53
CA ALA A 16 -11.42 -3.27 -6.29
C ALA A 16 -12.13 -2.65 -5.07
N GLN A 17 -12.22 -3.43 -3.99
CA GLN A 17 -12.50 -2.90 -2.67
C GLN A 17 -11.21 -2.32 -2.07
N LEU A 18 -11.31 -1.10 -1.55
CA LEU A 18 -10.18 -0.42 -0.91
C LEU A 18 -10.20 -0.65 0.60
N HIS A 19 -9.06 -1.04 1.15
CA HIS A 19 -8.82 -1.16 2.57
C HIS A 19 -7.73 -0.17 2.98
N PHE A 20 -8.02 0.72 3.93
CA PHE A 20 -7.09 1.75 4.38
C PHE A 20 -6.47 1.37 5.71
N PHE A 21 -5.15 1.51 5.81
CA PHE A 21 -4.36 1.26 7.01
C PHE A 21 -3.47 2.47 7.29
N SER A 22 -3.14 2.71 8.56
CA SER A 22 -2.13 3.69 8.96
C SER A 22 -0.95 3.00 9.64
N MET A 23 0.25 3.52 9.40
CA MET A 23 1.49 3.08 10.02
C MET A 23 2.32 4.30 10.43
N LYS A 24 2.74 4.36 11.70
CA LYS A 24 3.74 5.33 12.15
C LYS A 24 5.13 4.73 12.01
N LYS A 25 6.03 5.48 11.40
CA LYS A 25 7.48 5.19 11.36
C LYS A 25 8.22 6.26 12.14
N VAL A 26 9.18 5.84 12.96
CA VAL A 26 10.04 6.73 13.74
C VAL A 26 11.44 6.74 13.11
N GLU A 27 11.93 7.91 12.74
CA GLU A 27 13.27 8.12 12.19
C GLU A 27 13.94 9.33 12.83
N ALA A 28 15.07 9.11 13.53
CA ALA A 28 15.85 10.17 14.19
C ALA A 28 14.98 11.13 15.02
N ASP A 29 14.18 10.56 15.94
CA ASP A 29 13.22 11.25 16.82
C ASP A 29 12.08 12.00 16.11
N ARG A 30 11.92 11.79 14.80
CA ARG A 30 10.81 12.32 14.03
C ARG A 30 9.82 11.22 13.70
N VAL A 31 8.54 11.52 13.77
CA VAL A 31 7.46 10.59 13.42
C VAL A 31 6.90 10.97 12.06
N VAL A 32 6.74 9.99 11.19
CA VAL A 32 5.99 10.11 9.95
C VAL A 32 4.87 9.07 9.97
N GLU A 33 3.67 9.48 9.58
CA GLU A 33 2.53 8.59 9.38
C GLU A 33 2.39 8.28 7.90
N PHE A 34 2.27 7.00 7.56
CA PHE A 34 1.96 6.50 6.22
C PHE A 34 0.52 5.99 6.20
N ILE A 35 -0.21 6.34 5.15
CA ILE A 35 -1.47 5.68 4.80
C ILE A 35 -1.19 4.64 3.74
N ILE A 36 -1.57 3.39 4.00
CA ILE A 36 -1.43 2.27 3.07
C ILE A 36 -2.83 1.92 2.55
N THR A 37 -2.97 1.89 1.23
CA THR A 37 -4.20 1.46 0.56
C THR A 37 -3.97 0.07 -0.02
N VAL A 38 -4.77 -0.92 0.40
CA VAL A 38 -4.80 -2.25 -0.19
C VAL A 38 -6.02 -2.34 -1.11
N LYS A 39 -5.77 -2.59 -2.40
CA LYS A 39 -6.76 -2.90 -3.43
C LYS A 39 -6.98 -4.40 -3.42
N GLU A 40 -8.15 -4.84 -2.97
CA GLU A 40 -8.65 -6.19 -3.19
C GLU A 40 -9.46 -6.20 -4.47
N TYR A 41 -8.94 -6.78 -5.54
CA TYR A 41 -9.65 -6.81 -6.82
C TYR A 41 -10.71 -7.91 -6.83
N ALA A 42 -11.88 -7.66 -7.44
CA ALA A 42 -12.94 -8.66 -7.59
C ALA A 42 -12.44 -9.89 -8.36
N GLU A 43 -11.86 -9.64 -9.53
CA GLU A 43 -11.04 -10.57 -10.32
C GLU A 43 -9.56 -10.16 -10.26
N ARG A 44 -8.62 -11.05 -10.59
CA ARG A 44 -7.21 -10.65 -10.64
C ARG A 44 -7.03 -9.53 -11.68
N ASN A 45 -6.22 -8.51 -11.35
CA ASN A 45 -5.92 -7.42 -12.27
C ASN A 45 -5.07 -7.88 -13.48
N GLN A 46 -4.73 -6.98 -14.41
CA GLN A 46 -3.92 -7.31 -15.58
C GLN A 46 -2.54 -7.90 -15.26
N GLN A 47 -2.00 -7.62 -14.07
CA GLN A 47 -0.73 -8.16 -13.58
C GLN A 47 -0.94 -9.42 -12.71
N PHE A 48 -2.14 -10.01 -12.77
CA PHE A 48 -2.53 -11.24 -12.08
C PHE A 48 -2.56 -11.14 -10.54
N MET A 49 -2.67 -9.93 -9.98
CA MET A 49 -2.70 -9.68 -8.54
C MET A 49 -4.13 -9.72 -8.00
N LYS A 50 -4.32 -10.41 -6.86
CA LYS A 50 -5.58 -10.39 -6.11
C LYS A 50 -5.62 -9.25 -5.09
N PHE A 51 -4.53 -9.06 -4.35
CA PHE A 51 -4.33 -7.95 -3.43
C PHE A 51 -3.09 -7.15 -3.83
N TYR A 52 -3.21 -5.83 -3.86
CA TYR A 52 -2.09 -4.91 -4.12
C TYR A 52 -2.14 -3.76 -3.12
N ALA A 53 -1.05 -3.54 -2.40
CA ALA A 53 -0.87 -2.51 -1.40
C ALA A 53 0.08 -1.43 -1.92
N GLU A 54 -0.23 -0.16 -1.66
CA GLU A 54 0.64 0.98 -1.94
C GLU A 54 0.53 2.01 -0.83
N SER A 55 1.63 2.71 -0.52
CA SER A 55 1.62 3.82 0.43
C SER A 55 1.35 5.17 -0.24
N ASP A 56 0.76 6.10 0.52
CA ASP A 56 0.49 7.48 0.09
C ASP A 56 1.78 8.30 -0.10
N LYS A 57 2.86 7.92 0.59
CA LYS A 57 4.15 8.61 0.60
C LYS A 57 5.23 7.80 -0.11
N LYS A 58 6.24 8.52 -0.61
CA LYS A 58 7.47 7.93 -1.18
C LYS A 58 8.59 7.89 -0.13
N VAL A 59 9.41 6.86 -0.19
CA VAL A 59 10.68 6.74 0.54
C VAL A 59 11.85 6.96 -0.41
N ASN A 60 13.05 7.26 0.11
CA ASN A 60 14.23 7.48 -0.74
C ASN A 60 15.14 6.25 -0.77
N GLN A 61 15.37 5.70 -1.97
CA GLN A 61 16.36 4.65 -2.18
C GLN A 61 17.75 5.21 -2.54
N LYS A 62 18.32 6.08 -1.70
CA LYS A 62 19.62 6.76 -1.88
C LYS A 62 19.75 7.69 -3.10
N THR A 63 19.02 7.44 -4.18
CA THR A 63 19.17 8.13 -5.48
C THR A 63 17.84 8.54 -6.07
N ALA A 64 16.74 7.80 -5.81
CA ALA A 64 15.44 8.05 -6.42
C ALA A 64 14.28 7.83 -5.43
N PRO A 65 13.24 8.69 -5.48
CA PRO A 65 12.00 8.45 -4.77
C PRO A 65 11.31 7.17 -5.24
N PHE A 66 10.91 6.33 -4.30
CA PHE A 66 10.21 5.07 -4.52
C PHE A 66 8.89 5.10 -3.75
N THR A 67 7.80 4.62 -4.36
CA THR A 67 6.54 4.39 -3.62
C THR A 67 6.55 2.96 -3.10
N PRO A 68 6.63 2.73 -1.78
CA PRO A 68 6.46 1.41 -1.20
C PRO A 68 5.18 0.73 -1.66
N PHE A 69 5.30 -0.54 -2.05
CA PHE A 69 4.19 -1.35 -2.49
C PHE A 69 4.38 -2.81 -2.02
N GLY A 70 3.31 -3.58 -2.09
CA GLY A 70 3.30 -5.01 -1.82
C GLY A 70 2.13 -5.69 -2.55
N TRP A 71 2.17 -7.00 -2.70
CA TRP A 71 1.08 -7.74 -3.35
C TRP A 71 1.00 -9.16 -2.81
N GLY A 72 -0.12 -9.83 -3.03
CA GLY A 72 -0.22 -11.25 -2.67
C GLY A 72 -1.61 -11.84 -2.78
N GLU A 73 -1.74 -13.04 -2.24
CA GLU A 73 -2.96 -13.83 -2.24
C GLU A 73 -3.91 -13.47 -1.09
N THR A 74 -3.43 -12.67 -0.14
CA THR A 74 -4.23 -12.20 1.00
C THR A 74 -3.99 -10.72 1.26
N LEU A 75 -4.95 -10.07 1.91
CA LEU A 75 -4.80 -8.70 2.39
C LEU A 75 -3.57 -8.54 3.30
N ALA A 76 -3.37 -9.51 4.20
CA ALA A 76 -2.27 -9.48 5.16
C ALA A 76 -0.90 -9.58 4.48
N SER A 77 -0.75 -10.46 3.48
CA SER A 77 0.53 -10.59 2.75
C SER A 77 0.88 -9.32 1.97
N ALA A 78 -0.09 -8.74 1.26
CA ALA A 78 0.15 -7.50 0.51
C ALA A 78 0.51 -6.33 1.43
N LEU A 79 -0.20 -6.20 2.56
CA LEU A 79 0.09 -5.19 3.58
C LEU A 79 1.48 -5.38 4.20
N ALA A 80 1.84 -6.61 4.59
CA ALA A 80 3.12 -6.92 5.21
C ALA A 80 4.31 -6.61 4.28
N ASP A 81 4.18 -6.92 2.99
CA ASP A 81 5.20 -6.60 1.98
C ASP A 81 5.38 -5.09 1.84
N CYS A 82 4.27 -4.33 1.74
CA CYS A 82 4.33 -2.87 1.66
C CYS A 82 4.97 -2.25 2.92
N MET A 83 4.59 -2.71 4.11
CA MET A 83 5.18 -2.27 5.38
C MET A 83 6.68 -2.60 5.47
N THR A 84 7.11 -3.73 4.90
CA THR A 84 8.53 -4.10 4.82
C THR A 84 9.30 -3.11 3.95
N GLU A 85 8.75 -2.73 2.80
CA GLU A 85 9.35 -1.72 1.92
C GLU A 85 9.39 -0.31 2.56
N ILE A 86 8.33 0.09 3.28
CA ILE A 86 8.31 1.35 4.06
C ILE A 86 9.46 1.38 5.07
N ASN A 87 9.70 0.27 5.78
CA ASN A 87 10.75 0.19 6.80
C ASN A 87 12.16 0.12 6.20
N ARG A 88 12.31 -0.46 5.00
CA ARG A 88 13.62 -0.69 4.37
C ARG A 88 14.36 0.61 4.04
N TYR A 89 13.64 1.68 3.69
CA TYR A 89 14.24 2.90 3.14
C TYR A 89 13.91 4.13 3.99
N PRO A 90 14.85 5.10 4.13
CA PRO A 90 14.60 6.33 4.86
C PRO A 90 13.48 7.17 4.21
N TYR A 91 12.77 7.92 5.05
CA TYR A 91 11.81 8.92 4.59
C TYR A 91 12.46 10.31 4.62
N GLU A 92 12.36 11.06 3.53
CA GLU A 92 12.99 12.38 3.40
C GLU A 92 11.98 13.53 3.22
N GLY A 93 10.68 13.26 3.37
CA GLY A 93 9.62 14.25 3.24
C GLY A 93 9.28 14.96 4.56
N GLU A 94 8.03 15.39 4.68
CA GLU A 94 7.54 16.13 5.86
C GLU A 94 7.23 15.21 7.04
N PHE A 95 7.77 15.57 8.21
CA PHE A 95 7.54 14.86 9.47
C PHE A 95 6.45 15.55 10.29
N ILE A 96 5.77 14.77 11.13
CA ILE A 96 4.81 15.28 12.11
C ILE A 96 5.60 16.00 13.20
N LYS A 97 5.24 17.27 13.49
CA LYS A 97 5.76 17.99 14.66
C LYS A 97 5.21 17.31 15.92
N VAL A 98 6.10 16.83 16.77
CA VAL A 98 5.74 16.40 18.13
C VAL A 98 5.77 17.66 18.99
N GLU A 99 4.60 18.16 19.40
CA GLU A 99 4.46 19.24 20.38
C GLU A 99 4.73 18.75 21.81
#